data_AF-A0AAX4HNN2-F1
#
_entry.id   AF-A0AAX4HNN2-F1
#
_cell.length_a   1.000
_cell.length_b   1.000
_cell.length_c   1.000
_cell.angle_alpha   90.00
_cell.angle_beta   90.00
_cell.angle_gamma   90.00
#
_symmetry.space_group_name_H-M   'P 1'
#
loop_
_entity.id
_entity.type
_entity.pdbx_description
1 polymer ?
#
loop_
_entity_poly.entity_id
_entity_poly.type
_entity_poly.pdbx_seq_one_letter_code
_entity_poly.pdbx_strand_id
1 'polypeptide(L)'
;MATLTYKDRSFQGQESETILDCLIRNGEKIPHSCKSGICQSCVMKTNDPVDLVSQKGLKPTKKEAGLFYTCQQSLNKDFEVFDSHESGPPIDGEIISQQRVSSSVVILKIQLDSPLEYKAGQFVNVFRTDQLCRSYSLASVSNNQIIELHVRKVPEGSMSNWLYDSNLLGQKITLSGPVGECYLTQDMENDDLLLIGVGTGLAPLYGIVHEAIANGFKGKITLFHGGLRLESLYLVEELKNLEQTHSQFNYFPVYLLGESKEGFLQGDLVELLKKHEFDLKNTTVMVCGDPDMVKKLKQTVFLKGVSSKKIFSDAFVSNKKV
;
A
#
# COMPACT_ATOMS: atom_id res chain seq x y z
N MET A 1 0.31 21.52 30.34
CA MET A 1 0.14 20.95 28.99
C MET A 1 1.50 20.45 28.55
N ALA A 2 1.56 19.29 27.92
CA ALA A 2 2.82 18.75 27.40
C ALA A 2 3.30 19.59 26.20
N THR A 3 4.61 19.76 26.10
CA THR A 3 5.27 20.49 24.99
C THR A 3 5.90 19.51 24.02
N LEU A 4 5.58 19.64 22.74
CA LEU A 4 6.20 18.88 21.66
C LEU A 4 7.22 19.76 20.94
N THR A 5 8.47 19.32 20.85
CA THR A 5 9.52 19.97 20.06
C THR A 5 9.74 19.23 18.75
N TYR A 6 9.64 19.95 17.63
CA TYR A 6 9.92 19.44 16.28
C TYR A 6 10.44 20.55 15.38
N LYS A 7 11.56 20.33 14.69
CA LYS A 7 12.25 21.32 13.83
C LYS A 7 12.50 22.65 14.54
N ASP A 8 13.11 22.58 15.73
CA ASP A 8 13.43 23.73 16.59
C ASP A 8 12.23 24.62 16.97
N ARG A 9 11.01 24.10 16.83
CA ARG A 9 9.76 24.76 17.21
C ARG A 9 9.06 23.96 18.30
N SER A 10 8.39 24.66 19.21
CA SER A 10 7.64 24.07 20.31
C SER A 10 6.14 24.25 20.09
N PHE A 11 5.39 23.17 20.25
CA PHE A 11 3.95 23.11 20.10
C PHE A 11 3.31 22.70 21.42
N GLN A 12 2.23 23.37 21.81
CA GLN A 12 1.47 23.01 23.00
C GLN A 12 0.45 21.91 22.68
N GLY A 13 0.56 20.79 23.38
CA GLY A 13 -0.35 19.66 23.28
C GLY A 13 -1.71 19.93 23.94
N GLN A 14 -2.76 19.34 23.36
CA GLN A 14 -4.11 19.32 23.93
C GLN A 14 -4.36 18.05 24.76
N GLU A 15 -5.43 18.06 25.55
CA GLU A 15 -5.82 16.89 26.34
C GLU A 15 -6.10 15.69 25.44
N SER A 16 -5.51 14.53 25.79
CA SER A 16 -5.65 13.26 25.06
C SER A 16 -5.22 13.32 23.57
N GLU A 17 -4.41 14.30 23.17
CA GLU A 17 -3.93 14.44 21.80
C GLU A 17 -2.77 13.48 21.50
N THR A 18 -2.72 12.95 20.28
CA THR A 18 -1.55 12.19 19.80
C THR A 18 -0.46 13.13 19.31
N ILE A 19 0.80 12.67 19.26
CA ILE A 19 1.90 13.44 18.66
C ILE A 19 1.57 13.81 17.20
N LEU A 20 0.97 12.89 16.45
CA LEU A 20 0.56 13.16 15.06
C LEU A 20 -0.48 14.28 14.98
N ASP A 21 -1.51 14.24 15.81
CA ASP A 21 -2.59 15.23 15.77
C ASP A 21 -2.08 16.62 16.17
N CYS A 22 -1.18 16.69 17.16
CA CYS A 22 -0.52 17.94 17.53
C CYS A 22 0.25 18.55 16.34
N LEU A 23 1.06 17.75 15.64
CA LEU A 23 1.82 18.22 14.47
C LEU A 23 0.90 18.70 13.34
N ILE A 24 -0.10 17.91 12.96
CA ILE A 24 -1.03 18.26 11.87
C ILE A 24 -1.86 19.51 12.23
N ARG A 25 -2.34 19.61 13.47
CA ARG A 25 -3.12 20.78 13.94
C ARG A 25 -2.31 22.07 13.83
N ASN A 26 -0.99 21.99 13.99
CA ASN A 26 -0.07 23.12 13.85
C ASN A 26 0.47 23.29 12.41
N GLY A 27 -0.10 22.59 11.42
CA GLY A 27 0.18 22.79 10.00
C GLY A 27 1.38 22.00 9.46
N GLU A 28 1.92 21.05 10.25
CA GLU A 28 3.02 20.21 9.79
C GLU A 28 2.54 19.13 8.83
N LYS A 29 3.23 19.01 7.69
CA LYS A 29 2.97 17.99 6.67
C LYS A 29 3.60 16.65 7.05
N ILE A 30 3.03 15.98 8.05
CA ILE A 30 3.48 14.64 8.46
C ILE A 30 2.82 13.58 7.58
N PRO A 31 3.57 12.68 6.92
CA PRO A 31 2.98 11.58 6.16
C PRO A 31 2.11 10.69 7.06
N HIS A 32 0.84 10.49 6.71
CA HIS A 32 -0.07 9.66 7.49
C HIS A 32 -1.24 9.15 6.64
N SER A 33 -1.89 8.06 7.07
CA SER A 33 -3.08 7.55 6.36
C SER A 33 -4.10 6.91 7.32
N CYS A 34 -3.74 5.82 7.99
CA CYS A 34 -4.70 5.02 8.77
C CYS A 34 -5.01 5.56 10.18
N LYS A 35 -4.09 6.32 10.79
CA LYS A 35 -4.12 6.71 12.22
C LYS A 35 -4.33 5.56 13.23
N SER A 36 -4.01 4.32 12.84
CA SER A 36 -4.19 3.12 13.66
C SER A 36 -2.91 2.29 13.86
N GLY A 37 -1.75 2.87 13.51
CA GLY A 37 -0.44 2.17 13.59
C GLY A 37 -0.23 1.05 12.56
N ILE A 38 -1.05 0.96 11.50
CA ILE A 38 -0.97 -0.15 10.53
C ILE A 38 -0.23 0.26 9.24
N CYS A 39 -0.51 1.45 8.69
CA CYS A 39 0.06 1.87 7.40
C CYS A 39 1.54 2.26 7.48
N GLN A 40 2.11 2.43 8.68
CA GLN A 40 3.51 2.83 8.92
C GLN A 40 3.95 4.20 8.34
N SER A 41 3.07 4.96 7.69
CA SER A 41 3.41 6.28 7.13
C SER A 41 3.84 7.31 8.17
N CYS A 42 3.27 7.27 9.39
CA CYS A 42 3.52 8.29 10.42
C CYS A 42 4.74 7.98 11.31
N VAL A 43 5.67 7.15 10.81
CA VAL A 43 6.88 6.78 11.54
C VAL A 43 7.79 8.00 11.66
N MET A 44 8.12 8.37 12.89
CA MET A 44 9.11 9.39 13.23
C MET A 44 10.11 8.83 14.24
N LYS A 45 11.13 9.61 14.58
CA LYS A 45 12.16 9.24 15.55
C LYS A 45 12.08 10.12 16.80
N THR A 46 12.38 9.56 17.96
CA THR A 46 12.58 10.30 19.21
C THR A 46 13.69 9.66 20.05
N ASN A 47 14.29 10.43 20.95
CA ASN A 47 15.18 9.92 21.99
C ASN A 47 14.42 9.64 23.31
N ASP A 48 13.16 10.06 23.39
CA ASP A 48 12.32 9.88 24.57
C ASP A 48 11.71 8.48 24.64
N PRO A 49 11.43 7.95 25.84
CA PRO A 49 10.68 6.71 25.98
C PRO A 49 9.27 6.83 25.42
N VAL A 50 8.88 5.87 24.57
CA VAL A 50 7.57 5.79 23.91
C VAL A 50 6.72 4.63 24.44
N ASP A 51 5.41 4.69 24.23
CA ASP A 51 4.48 3.64 24.61
C ASP A 51 4.67 2.40 23.73
N LEU A 52 4.55 1.20 24.30
CA LEU A 52 4.74 -0.07 23.57
C LEU A 52 3.82 -0.20 22.34
N VAL A 53 2.62 0.39 22.42
CA VAL A 53 1.64 0.39 21.31
C VAL A 53 2.15 1.19 20.11
N SER A 54 2.92 2.26 20.34
CA SER A 54 3.48 3.11 19.29
C SER A 54 4.59 2.43 18.48
N GLN A 55 5.09 1.28 18.95
CA GLN A 55 6.11 0.50 18.25
C GLN A 55 5.60 -0.87 17.79
N LYS A 56 4.29 -1.15 17.92
CA LYS A 56 3.73 -2.47 17.63
C LYS A 56 3.89 -2.86 16.16
N GLY A 57 4.62 -3.95 15.88
CA GLY A 57 4.87 -4.42 14.52
C GLY A 57 6.12 -3.85 13.83
N LEU A 58 6.81 -2.88 14.45
CA LEU A 58 8.14 -2.48 14.00
C LEU A 58 9.16 -3.60 14.24
N LYS A 59 10.16 -3.68 13.35
CA LYS A 59 11.34 -4.55 13.55
C LYS A 59 12.10 -4.11 14.81
N PRO A 60 12.72 -5.04 15.57
CA PRO A 60 13.48 -4.70 16.78
C PRO A 60 14.51 -3.59 16.56
N THR A 61 15.26 -3.66 15.45
CA THR A 61 16.25 -2.64 15.07
C THR A 61 15.66 -1.24 14.90
N LYS A 62 14.45 -1.13 14.34
CA LYS A 62 13.74 0.16 14.22
C LYS A 62 13.32 0.69 15.59
N LYS A 63 12.89 -0.18 16.50
CA LYS A 63 12.51 0.21 17.88
C LYS A 63 13.71 0.73 18.67
N GLU A 64 14.83 0.03 18.60
CA GLU A 64 16.09 0.40 19.24
C GLU A 64 16.63 1.74 18.70
N ALA A 65 16.39 2.03 17.41
CA ALA A 65 16.72 3.31 16.79
C ALA A 65 15.77 4.46 17.18
N GLY A 66 14.80 4.23 18.06
CA GLY A 66 13.84 5.25 18.53
C GLY A 66 12.71 5.53 17.54
N LEU A 67 12.48 4.66 16.55
CA LEU A 67 11.37 4.82 15.61
C LEU A 67 10.04 4.41 16.25
N PHE A 68 9.00 5.19 16.00
CA PHE A 68 7.67 4.98 16.56
C PHE A 68 6.58 5.60 15.68
N TYR A 69 5.34 5.14 15.85
CA TYR A 69 4.16 5.70 15.18
C TYR A 69 3.61 6.89 15.98
N THR A 70 3.75 8.10 15.44
CA THR A 70 3.22 9.32 16.07
C THR A 70 1.71 9.29 16.27
N CYS A 71 0.96 8.56 15.44
CA CYS A 71 -0.50 8.41 15.59
C CYS A 71 -0.93 7.49 16.75
N GLN A 72 0.01 6.78 17.37
CA GLN A 72 -0.26 5.87 18.48
C GLN A 72 0.49 6.29 19.75
N GLN A 73 1.20 7.43 19.71
CA GLN A 73 1.88 7.99 20.86
C GLN A 73 1.06 9.15 21.42
N SER A 74 0.63 9.04 22.67
CA SER A 74 -0.03 10.13 23.38
C SER A 74 0.97 11.21 23.74
N LEU A 75 0.61 12.48 23.57
CA LEU A 75 1.39 13.62 24.03
C LEU A 75 1.05 13.93 25.50
N ASN A 76 1.48 13.05 26.40
CA ASN A 76 1.19 13.11 27.84
C ASN A 76 2.32 13.69 28.70
N LYS A 77 3.48 13.93 28.10
CA LYS A 77 4.68 14.56 28.66
C LYS A 77 5.40 15.30 27.55
N ASP A 78 6.44 16.05 27.90
CA ASP A 78 7.27 16.70 26.88
C ASP A 78 7.96 15.66 25.99
N PHE A 79 8.01 15.93 24.69
CA PHE A 79 8.64 15.07 23.68
C PHE A 79 9.46 15.90 22.71
N GLU A 80 10.62 15.37 22.32
CA GLU A 80 11.37 15.84 21.15
C GLU A 80 11.28 14.81 20.04
N VAL A 81 10.83 15.24 18.86
CA VAL A 81 10.59 14.36 17.71
C VAL A 81 11.37 14.86 16.49
N PHE A 82 11.87 13.91 15.71
CA PHE A 82 12.67 14.13 14.51
C PHE A 82 12.08 13.37 13.32
N ASP A 83 12.34 13.85 12.11
CA ASP A 83 12.00 13.12 10.89
C ASP A 83 12.73 11.76 10.89
N SER A 84 12.02 10.68 10.54
CA SER A 84 12.61 9.33 10.45
C SER A 84 13.44 9.13 9.18
N HIS A 85 13.27 10.02 8.19
CA HIS A 85 13.73 9.88 6.81
C HIS A 85 13.18 8.65 6.05
N GLU A 86 12.26 7.88 6.65
CA GLU A 86 11.69 6.67 6.04
C GLU A 86 10.78 6.95 4.84
N SER A 87 10.26 8.17 4.71
CA SER A 87 9.33 8.56 3.62
C SER A 87 9.97 9.51 2.60
N GLY A 88 11.27 9.76 2.64
CA GLY A 88 11.92 10.75 1.78
C GLY A 88 11.37 12.18 1.95
N PRO A 89 11.96 13.18 1.27
CA PRO A 89 11.38 14.52 1.19
C PRO A 89 10.10 14.54 0.33
N PRO A 90 9.25 15.56 0.46
CA PRO A 90 8.15 15.77 -0.47
C PRO A 90 8.65 15.95 -1.90
N ILE A 91 7.92 15.36 -2.85
CA ILE A 91 8.14 15.46 -4.29
C ILE A 91 6.86 15.98 -4.91
N ASP A 92 6.97 17.01 -5.73
CA ASP A 92 5.86 17.52 -6.52
C ASP A 92 5.78 16.81 -7.87
N GLY A 93 4.59 16.82 -8.45
CA GLY A 93 4.35 16.28 -9.77
C GLY A 93 3.03 16.77 -10.35
N GLU A 94 2.69 16.25 -11.53
CA GLU A 94 1.52 16.64 -12.30
C GLU A 94 0.76 15.41 -12.79
N ILE A 95 -0.56 15.43 -12.65
CA ILE A 95 -1.41 14.34 -13.15
C ILE A 95 -1.51 14.45 -14.67
N ILE A 96 -0.84 13.55 -15.37
CA ILE A 96 -0.76 13.52 -16.85
C ILE A 96 -1.78 12.55 -17.48
N SER A 97 -2.36 11.65 -16.69
CA SER A 97 -3.46 10.78 -17.12
C SER A 97 -4.39 10.45 -15.96
N GLN A 98 -5.69 10.39 -16.25
CA GLN A 98 -6.73 10.00 -15.31
C GLN A 98 -7.79 9.16 -16.04
N GLN A 99 -7.76 7.84 -15.83
CA GLN A 99 -8.63 6.90 -16.53
C GLN A 99 -9.53 6.14 -15.54
N ARG A 100 -10.84 6.27 -15.70
CA ARG A 100 -11.82 5.48 -14.93
C ARG A 100 -11.95 4.12 -15.58
N VAL A 101 -11.34 3.11 -14.97
CA VAL A 101 -11.29 1.72 -15.50
C VAL A 101 -12.43 0.86 -14.98
N SER A 102 -13.18 1.34 -13.99
CA SER A 102 -14.47 0.77 -13.58
C SER A 102 -15.33 1.85 -12.92
N SER A 103 -16.54 1.48 -12.49
CA SER A 103 -17.45 2.35 -11.74
C SER A 103 -16.90 2.77 -10.35
N SER A 104 -15.80 2.16 -9.90
CA SER A 104 -15.21 2.45 -8.59
C SER A 104 -13.69 2.53 -8.59
N VAL A 105 -13.01 2.44 -9.73
CA VAL A 105 -11.53 2.52 -9.80
C VAL A 105 -11.10 3.55 -10.86
N VAL A 106 -10.19 4.43 -10.47
CA VAL A 106 -9.48 5.35 -11.37
C VAL A 106 -7.99 5.06 -11.32
N ILE A 107 -7.36 5.04 -12.49
CA ILE A 107 -5.91 4.96 -12.66
C ILE A 107 -5.39 6.37 -12.90
N LEU A 108 -4.39 6.77 -12.12
CA LEU A 108 -3.69 8.04 -12.26
C LEU A 108 -2.27 7.77 -12.71
N LYS A 109 -1.80 8.49 -13.74
CA LYS A 109 -0.37 8.61 -14.04
C LYS A 109 0.10 10.00 -13.66
N ILE A 110 1.17 10.06 -12.87
CA ILE A 110 1.72 11.31 -12.33
C ILE A 110 3.16 11.45 -12.81
N GLN A 111 3.44 12.52 -13.55
CA GLN A 111 4.80 12.93 -13.89
C GLN A 111 5.38 13.67 -12.69
N LEU A 112 6.44 13.13 -12.10
CA LEU A 112 7.15 13.73 -10.98
C LEU A 112 8.17 14.77 -11.47
N ASP A 113 8.37 15.82 -10.68
CA ASP A 113 9.36 16.87 -10.98
C ASP A 113 10.80 16.36 -10.76
N SER A 114 10.97 15.37 -9.88
CA SER A 114 12.22 14.62 -9.67
C SER A 114 11.99 13.12 -9.67
N PRO A 115 12.97 12.29 -10.10
CA PRO A 115 12.85 10.84 -10.03
C PRO A 115 12.57 10.34 -8.61
N LEU A 116 11.77 9.29 -8.51
CA LEU A 116 11.51 8.56 -7.28
C LEU A 116 12.13 7.18 -7.40
N GLU A 117 13.14 6.89 -6.59
CA GLU A 117 13.67 5.52 -6.45
C GLU A 117 12.77 4.75 -5.49
N TYR A 118 12.21 3.64 -5.95
CA TYR A 118 11.36 2.77 -5.15
C TYR A 118 11.48 1.31 -5.58
N LYS A 119 10.90 0.40 -4.79
CA LYS A 119 10.77 -1.01 -5.14
C LYS A 119 9.32 -1.34 -5.43
N ALA A 120 9.07 -2.11 -6.49
CA ALA A 120 7.73 -2.53 -6.86
C ALA A 120 7.00 -3.21 -5.69
N GLY A 121 5.82 -2.71 -5.34
CA GLY A 121 5.05 -3.09 -4.15
C GLY A 121 5.04 -2.05 -3.04
N GLN A 122 5.97 -1.08 -3.04
CA GLN A 122 5.91 0.08 -2.15
C GLN A 122 4.76 1.04 -2.50
N PHE A 123 4.50 1.99 -1.61
CA PHE A 123 3.47 3.00 -1.77
C PHE A 123 4.00 4.41 -1.51
N VAL A 124 3.25 5.41 -1.96
CA VAL A 124 3.48 6.83 -1.68
C VAL A 124 2.33 7.40 -0.86
N ASN A 125 2.61 8.46 -0.12
CA ASN A 125 1.61 9.27 0.56
C ASN A 125 1.28 10.47 -0.31
N VAL A 126 0.03 10.61 -0.71
CA VAL A 126 -0.47 11.70 -1.54
C VAL A 126 -1.11 12.76 -0.65
N PHE A 127 -0.70 14.01 -0.83
CA PHE A 127 -1.22 15.17 -0.12
C PHE A 127 -2.18 15.96 -0.99
N ARG A 128 -3.33 16.30 -0.40
CA ARG A 128 -4.26 17.29 -0.96
C ARG A 128 -3.95 18.67 -0.36
N THR A 129 -4.43 19.72 -1.01
CA THR A 129 -4.21 21.14 -0.63
C THR A 129 -4.65 21.48 0.79
N ASP A 130 -5.64 20.77 1.34
CA ASP A 130 -6.13 20.91 2.73
C ASP A 130 -5.36 20.04 3.74
N GLN A 131 -4.16 19.60 3.38
CA GLN A 131 -3.28 18.72 4.17
C GLN A 131 -3.82 17.29 4.38
N LEU A 132 -4.96 16.94 3.77
CA LEU A 132 -5.43 15.57 3.77
C LEU A 132 -4.39 14.66 3.10
N CYS A 133 -3.91 13.66 3.82
CA CYS A 133 -2.90 12.73 3.35
C CYS A 133 -3.46 11.30 3.28
N ARG A 134 -3.21 10.57 2.19
CA ARG A 134 -3.56 9.15 2.06
C ARG A 134 -2.50 8.37 1.29
N SER A 135 -2.32 7.11 1.68
CA SER A 135 -1.36 6.21 1.04
C SER A 135 -1.96 5.51 -0.18
N TYR A 136 -1.19 5.41 -1.26
CA TYR A 136 -1.54 4.70 -2.49
C TYR A 136 -0.34 3.92 -3.01
N SER A 137 -0.54 2.61 -3.24
CA SER A 137 0.50 1.73 -3.76
C SER A 137 0.90 2.09 -5.18
N LEU A 138 2.20 1.94 -5.47
CA LEU A 138 2.77 2.16 -6.79
C LEU A 138 2.47 0.95 -7.68
N ALA A 139 1.86 1.22 -8.83
CA ALA A 139 1.47 0.24 -9.85
C ALA A 139 2.34 0.34 -11.11
N SER A 140 3.54 0.91 -11.01
CA SER A 140 4.48 1.11 -12.12
C SER A 140 5.84 0.47 -11.84
N VAL A 141 6.61 0.21 -12.90
CA VAL A 141 8.00 -0.27 -12.84
C VAL A 141 8.92 0.79 -12.21
N SER A 142 9.83 0.36 -11.33
CA SER A 142 10.81 1.17 -10.61
C SER A 142 11.97 1.63 -11.48
N ASN A 143 11.72 2.61 -12.35
CA ASN A 143 12.77 3.41 -13.01
C ASN A 143 12.20 4.69 -13.65
N ASN A 144 10.96 5.04 -13.34
CA ASN A 144 10.24 6.06 -14.06
C ASN A 144 10.02 7.32 -13.22
N GLN A 145 10.16 8.45 -13.90
CA GLN A 145 9.70 9.74 -13.44
C GLN A 145 8.16 9.85 -13.54
N ILE A 146 7.51 8.83 -14.12
CA ILE A 146 6.06 8.66 -14.16
C ILE A 146 5.68 7.51 -13.24
N ILE A 147 4.86 7.80 -12.24
CA ILE A 147 4.28 6.78 -11.35
C ILE A 147 2.82 6.51 -11.71
N GLU A 148 2.36 5.29 -11.43
CA GLU A 148 0.98 4.88 -11.62
C GLU A 148 0.32 4.51 -10.29
N LEU A 149 -0.91 4.98 -10.06
CA LEU A 149 -1.71 4.69 -8.85
C LEU A 149 -3.09 4.17 -9.24
N HIS A 150 -3.54 3.08 -8.61
CA HIS A 150 -4.94 2.63 -8.73
C HIS A 150 -5.73 3.05 -7.49
N VAL A 151 -6.72 3.91 -7.68
CA VAL A 151 -7.49 4.52 -6.59
C VAL A 151 -8.91 3.97 -6.61
N ARG A 152 -9.29 3.30 -5.51
CA ARG A 152 -10.68 2.89 -5.28
C ARG A 152 -11.49 4.06 -4.75
N LYS A 153 -12.64 4.35 -5.37
CA LYS A 153 -13.68 5.21 -4.81
C LYS A 153 -14.29 4.52 -3.59
N VAL A 154 -14.07 5.08 -2.41
CA VAL A 154 -14.60 4.58 -1.13
C VAL A 154 -15.82 5.43 -0.77
N PRO A 155 -16.96 4.84 -0.37
CA PRO A 155 -18.11 5.62 0.10
C PRO A 155 -17.69 6.68 1.13
N GLU A 156 -18.11 7.93 0.92
CA GLU A 156 -17.81 9.08 1.79
C GLU A 156 -16.31 9.42 1.97
N GLY A 157 -15.41 8.76 1.24
CA GLY A 157 -13.97 8.99 1.33
C GLY A 157 -13.52 10.31 0.69
N SER A 158 -13.08 11.27 1.49
CA SER A 158 -12.75 12.62 0.98
C SER A 158 -11.66 12.65 -0.11
N MET A 159 -10.58 11.88 0.05
CA MET A 159 -9.49 11.82 -0.94
C MET A 159 -9.90 10.99 -2.17
N SER A 160 -10.44 9.79 -1.97
CA SER A 160 -10.73 8.88 -3.09
C SER A 160 -11.87 9.37 -3.98
N ASN A 161 -12.90 10.01 -3.42
CA ASN A 161 -13.96 10.63 -4.23
C ASN A 161 -13.40 11.85 -4.98
N TRP A 162 -12.53 12.66 -4.36
CA TRP A 162 -11.86 13.77 -5.06
C TRP A 162 -11.03 13.28 -6.26
N LEU A 163 -10.19 12.25 -6.05
CA LEU A 163 -9.36 11.64 -7.10
C LEU A 163 -10.18 10.95 -8.21
N TYR A 164 -11.37 10.43 -7.89
CA TYR A 164 -12.23 9.74 -8.86
C TYR A 164 -13.19 10.69 -9.61
N ASP A 165 -13.87 11.59 -8.90
CA ASP A 165 -14.97 12.39 -9.45
C ASP A 165 -14.49 13.68 -10.12
N SER A 166 -13.39 14.28 -9.65
CA SER A 166 -12.87 15.55 -10.19
C SER A 166 -12.12 15.33 -11.51
N ASN A 167 -12.05 16.36 -12.36
CA ASN A 167 -11.08 16.41 -13.46
C ASN A 167 -9.77 17.00 -12.95
N LEU A 168 -8.76 16.15 -12.81
CA LEU A 168 -7.47 16.52 -12.23
C LEU A 168 -6.33 16.56 -13.25
N LEU A 169 -6.62 16.38 -14.54
CA LEU A 169 -5.61 16.43 -15.58
C LEU A 169 -4.89 17.79 -15.58
N GLY A 170 -3.55 17.77 -15.57
CA GLY A 170 -2.69 18.96 -15.48
C GLY A 170 -2.58 19.57 -14.08
N GLN A 171 -3.27 19.04 -13.07
CA GLN A 171 -3.16 19.56 -11.71
C GLN A 171 -1.87 19.09 -11.04
N LYS A 172 -1.28 20.00 -10.25
CA LYS A 172 -0.14 19.68 -9.38
C LYS A 172 -0.58 18.86 -8.19
N ILE A 173 0.27 17.93 -7.79
CA ILE A 173 0.08 17.05 -6.65
C ILE A 173 1.40 16.84 -5.92
N THR A 174 1.34 16.88 -4.59
CA THR A 174 2.51 16.63 -3.74
C THR A 174 2.41 15.23 -3.16
N LEU A 175 3.53 14.53 -3.11
CA LEU A 175 3.64 13.20 -2.55
C LEU A 175 4.91 13.02 -1.72
N SER A 176 4.93 12.02 -0.85
CA SER A 176 6.14 11.57 -0.16
C SER A 176 6.23 10.05 -0.18
N GLY A 177 7.44 9.52 -0.19
CA GLY A 177 7.73 8.10 -0.19
C GLY A 177 9.07 7.82 -0.86
N PRO A 178 9.34 6.55 -1.19
CA PRO A 178 8.43 5.42 -1.02
C PRO A 178 8.38 4.94 0.43
N VAL A 179 7.32 4.23 0.80
CA VAL A 179 7.16 3.56 2.11
C VAL A 179 6.62 2.15 1.87
N GLY A 180 6.86 1.25 2.83
CA GLY A 180 6.29 -0.10 2.85
C GLY A 180 7.36 -1.18 2.73
N GLU A 181 7.02 -2.36 3.24
CA GLU A 181 7.92 -3.52 3.38
C GLU A 181 7.46 -4.73 2.55
N CYS A 182 6.35 -4.59 1.80
CA CYS A 182 5.79 -5.63 0.94
C CYS A 182 6.17 -5.35 -0.52
N TYR A 183 7.45 -5.55 -0.86
CA TYR A 183 7.99 -5.27 -2.18
C TYR A 183 8.84 -6.43 -2.71
N LEU A 184 9.05 -6.45 -4.02
CA LEU A 184 9.91 -7.43 -4.68
C LEU A 184 11.38 -7.18 -4.31
N THR A 185 12.11 -8.26 -4.00
CA THR A 185 13.54 -8.22 -3.66
C THR A 185 14.34 -9.25 -4.44
N GLN A 186 15.66 -9.00 -4.57
CA GLN A 186 16.57 -9.87 -5.32
C GLN A 186 16.67 -11.28 -4.75
N ASP A 187 16.51 -11.45 -3.43
CA ASP A 187 16.48 -12.78 -2.79
C ASP A 187 15.25 -13.63 -3.21
N MET A 188 14.25 -13.02 -3.84
CA MET A 188 13.07 -13.72 -4.39
C MET A 188 13.28 -14.20 -5.84
N GLU A 189 14.38 -13.85 -6.52
CA GLU A 189 14.58 -14.16 -7.96
C GLU A 189 14.55 -15.66 -8.31
N ASN A 190 14.84 -16.52 -7.33
CA ASN A 190 14.84 -17.98 -7.49
C ASN A 190 13.56 -18.65 -6.97
N ASP A 191 12.61 -17.89 -6.43
CA ASP A 191 11.33 -18.37 -5.97
C ASP A 191 10.25 -18.23 -7.06
N ASP A 192 9.20 -19.02 -6.98
CA ASP A 192 7.93 -18.71 -7.61
C ASP A 192 7.22 -17.59 -6.81
N LEU A 193 6.39 -16.78 -7.47
CA LEU A 193 5.56 -15.75 -6.85
C LEU A 193 4.09 -16.16 -6.87
N LEU A 194 3.45 -16.16 -5.70
CA LEU A 194 2.00 -16.23 -5.57
C LEU A 194 1.45 -14.89 -5.06
N LEU A 195 0.85 -14.13 -5.96
CA LEU A 195 0.34 -12.79 -5.74
C LEU A 195 -1.18 -12.85 -5.58
N ILE A 196 -1.72 -12.32 -4.49
CA ILE A 196 -3.16 -12.37 -4.19
C ILE A 196 -3.66 -10.97 -3.87
N GLY A 197 -4.38 -10.37 -4.81
CA GLY A 197 -4.92 -9.01 -4.72
C GLY A 197 -6.44 -9.00 -4.66
N VAL A 198 -7.03 -8.25 -3.72
CA VAL A 198 -8.49 -8.08 -3.62
C VAL A 198 -8.86 -6.62 -3.86
N GLY A 199 -9.73 -6.37 -4.84
CA GLY A 199 -10.05 -5.02 -5.31
C GLY A 199 -8.79 -4.29 -5.77
N THR A 200 -8.59 -3.04 -5.31
CA THR A 200 -7.36 -2.29 -5.62
C THR A 200 -6.10 -2.80 -4.94
N GLY A 201 -6.19 -3.88 -4.14
CA GLY A 201 -5.02 -4.68 -3.78
C GLY A 201 -4.26 -5.23 -5.00
N LEU A 202 -4.87 -5.21 -6.19
CA LEU A 202 -4.16 -5.42 -7.46
C LEU A 202 -3.04 -4.39 -7.69
N ALA A 203 -3.15 -3.13 -7.25
CA ALA A 203 -2.19 -2.07 -7.59
C ALA A 203 -0.71 -2.39 -7.29
N PRO A 204 -0.32 -2.74 -6.03
CA PRO A 204 1.07 -3.09 -5.76
C PRO A 204 1.51 -4.34 -6.53
N LEU A 205 0.62 -5.33 -6.67
CA LEU A 205 0.91 -6.59 -7.34
C LEU A 205 1.08 -6.42 -8.84
N TYR A 206 0.34 -5.51 -9.44
CA TYR A 206 0.48 -5.12 -10.84
C TYR A 206 1.88 -4.53 -11.07
N GLY A 207 2.32 -3.59 -10.21
CA GLY A 207 3.70 -3.09 -10.24
C GLY A 207 4.73 -4.22 -10.12
N ILE A 208 4.53 -5.17 -9.19
CA ILE A 208 5.43 -6.33 -9.01
C ILE A 208 5.48 -7.23 -10.24
N VAL A 209 4.34 -7.55 -10.85
CA VAL A 209 4.27 -8.38 -12.06
C VAL A 209 5.06 -7.73 -13.20
N HIS A 210 4.81 -6.44 -13.45
CA HIS A 210 5.50 -5.72 -14.52
C HIS A 210 7.00 -5.56 -14.25
N GLU A 211 7.39 -5.28 -13.01
CA GLU A 211 8.81 -5.20 -12.61
C GLU A 211 9.53 -6.54 -12.81
N ALA A 212 8.93 -7.63 -12.31
CA ALA A 212 9.50 -8.96 -12.41
C ALA A 212 9.70 -9.38 -13.87
N ILE A 213 8.69 -9.14 -14.73
CA ILE A 213 8.78 -9.45 -16.16
C ILE A 213 9.85 -8.58 -16.84
N ALA A 214 9.87 -7.27 -16.57
CA ALA A 214 10.83 -6.35 -17.16
C ALA A 214 12.29 -6.72 -16.82
N ASN A 215 12.53 -7.21 -15.61
CA ASN A 215 13.85 -7.64 -15.14
C ASN A 215 14.18 -9.11 -15.47
N GLY A 216 13.31 -9.80 -16.21
CA GLY A 216 13.56 -11.16 -16.69
C GLY A 216 13.54 -12.23 -15.59
N PHE A 217 12.72 -12.03 -14.55
CA PHE A 217 12.46 -12.97 -13.45
C PHE A 217 12.20 -14.38 -14.00
N LYS A 218 12.78 -15.41 -13.36
CA LYS A 218 12.80 -16.78 -13.90
C LYS A 218 11.74 -17.70 -13.30
N GLY A 219 11.27 -17.42 -12.09
CA GLY A 219 10.21 -18.19 -11.44
C GLY A 219 8.85 -17.95 -12.08
N LYS A 220 7.89 -18.83 -11.76
CA LYS A 220 6.49 -18.65 -12.15
C LYS A 220 5.88 -17.50 -11.36
N ILE A 221 5.05 -16.70 -12.00
CA ILE A 221 4.29 -15.62 -11.37
C ILE A 221 2.82 -15.96 -11.49
N THR A 222 2.15 -16.20 -10.37
CA THR A 222 0.72 -16.52 -10.32
C THR A 222 -0.04 -15.41 -9.63
N LEU A 223 -0.96 -14.75 -10.33
CA LEU A 223 -1.77 -13.66 -9.80
C LEU A 223 -3.24 -14.07 -9.66
N PHE A 224 -3.74 -14.09 -8.42
CA PHE A 224 -5.16 -14.13 -8.11
C PHE A 224 -5.68 -12.70 -7.90
N HIS A 225 -6.60 -12.26 -8.77
CA HIS A 225 -7.28 -10.97 -8.65
C HIS A 225 -8.73 -11.19 -8.24
N GLY A 226 -9.04 -10.95 -6.96
CA GLY A 226 -10.35 -11.13 -6.36
C GLY A 226 -11.24 -9.89 -6.39
N GLY A 227 -12.48 -10.06 -6.82
CA GLY A 227 -13.55 -9.06 -6.76
C GLY A 227 -14.84 -9.64 -6.15
N LEU A 228 -15.76 -8.77 -5.72
CA LEU A 228 -17.06 -9.24 -5.24
C LEU A 228 -17.93 -9.75 -6.41
N ARG A 229 -17.89 -9.02 -7.52
CA ARG A 229 -18.60 -9.31 -8.77
C ARG A 229 -17.66 -9.09 -9.95
N LEU A 230 -18.07 -9.50 -11.14
CA LEU A 230 -17.29 -9.33 -12.36
C LEU A 230 -16.90 -7.86 -12.61
N GLU A 231 -17.80 -6.92 -12.34
CA GLU A 231 -17.59 -5.47 -12.53
C GLU A 231 -16.58 -4.87 -11.52
N SER A 232 -16.25 -5.62 -10.46
CA SER A 232 -15.21 -5.22 -9.51
C SER A 232 -13.80 -5.46 -10.04
N LEU A 233 -13.67 -6.33 -11.06
CA LEU A 233 -12.40 -6.62 -11.71
C LEU A 233 -12.10 -5.57 -12.78
N TYR A 234 -10.84 -5.20 -12.90
CA TYR A 234 -10.33 -4.21 -13.85
C TYR A 234 -8.97 -4.65 -14.39
N LEU A 235 -8.56 -4.11 -15.54
CA LEU A 235 -7.36 -4.54 -16.31
C LEU A 235 -7.34 -6.04 -16.67
N VAL A 236 -8.50 -6.70 -16.70
CA VAL A 236 -8.59 -8.15 -16.95
C VAL A 236 -8.05 -8.50 -18.34
N GLU A 237 -8.41 -7.72 -19.36
CA GLU A 237 -7.96 -7.95 -20.74
C GLU A 237 -6.45 -7.75 -20.88
N GLU A 238 -5.90 -6.72 -20.24
CA GLU A 238 -4.47 -6.45 -20.20
C GLU A 238 -3.68 -7.58 -19.53
N LEU A 239 -4.14 -8.05 -18.36
CA LEU A 239 -3.51 -9.15 -17.64
C LEU A 239 -3.64 -10.49 -18.39
N LYS A 240 -4.76 -10.75 -19.08
CA LYS A 240 -4.90 -11.93 -19.95
C LYS A 240 -3.97 -11.86 -21.16
N ASN A 241 -3.80 -10.69 -21.75
CA ASN A 241 -2.84 -10.50 -22.84
C ASN A 241 -1.40 -10.74 -22.33
N LEU A 242 -1.09 -10.26 -21.11
CA LEU A 242 0.22 -10.50 -20.49
C LEU A 242 0.49 -12.00 -20.23
N GLU A 243 -0.53 -12.76 -19.81
CA GLU A 243 -0.45 -14.22 -19.66
C GLU A 243 -0.19 -14.92 -21.00
N GLN A 244 -0.78 -14.43 -22.09
CA GLN A 244 -0.55 -14.98 -23.43
C GLN A 244 0.86 -14.70 -23.96
N THR A 245 1.45 -13.54 -23.63
CA THR A 245 2.79 -13.16 -24.12
C THR A 245 3.93 -13.61 -23.22
N HIS A 246 3.66 -14.01 -21.97
CA HIS A 246 4.68 -14.46 -21.02
C HIS A 246 4.28 -15.79 -20.38
N SER A 247 4.88 -16.90 -20.86
CA SER A 247 4.58 -18.26 -20.40
C SER A 247 4.83 -18.52 -18.90
N GLN A 248 5.57 -17.64 -18.23
CA GLN A 248 5.82 -17.73 -16.79
C GLN A 248 4.72 -17.07 -15.94
N PHE A 249 3.86 -16.26 -16.53
CA PHE A 249 2.78 -15.54 -15.84
C PHE A 249 1.45 -16.28 -16.01
N ASN A 250 0.74 -16.50 -14.89
CA ASN A 250 -0.60 -17.10 -14.86
C ASN A 250 -1.55 -16.14 -14.14
N TYR A 251 -2.70 -15.89 -14.74
CA TYR A 251 -3.68 -14.93 -14.22
C TYR A 251 -5.03 -15.56 -13.93
N PHE A 252 -5.46 -15.46 -12.67
CA PHE A 252 -6.73 -15.96 -12.17
C PHE A 252 -7.64 -14.79 -11.75
N PRO A 253 -8.51 -14.29 -12.65
CA PRO A 253 -9.57 -13.37 -12.27
C PRO A 253 -10.67 -14.14 -11.52
N VAL A 254 -10.92 -13.74 -10.27
CA VAL A 254 -11.82 -14.42 -9.34
C VAL A 254 -12.95 -13.50 -8.89
N TYR A 255 -14.19 -13.96 -8.94
CA TYR A 255 -15.33 -13.25 -8.34
C TYR A 255 -16.25 -14.17 -7.53
N LEU A 256 -16.92 -13.58 -6.54
CA LEU A 256 -17.77 -14.34 -5.61
C LEU A 256 -19.22 -14.47 -6.09
N LEU A 257 -19.82 -13.38 -6.57
CA LEU A 257 -21.24 -13.28 -6.88
C LEU A 257 -21.46 -12.91 -8.35
N GLY A 258 -22.38 -13.60 -9.03
CA GLY A 258 -22.72 -13.35 -10.44
C GLY A 258 -23.03 -14.64 -11.20
N GLU A 259 -23.23 -14.52 -12.50
CA GLU A 259 -23.28 -15.67 -13.42
C GLU A 259 -21.86 -16.12 -13.77
N SER A 260 -21.71 -17.41 -14.10
CA SER A 260 -20.42 -17.96 -14.53
C SER A 260 -19.99 -17.32 -15.86
N LYS A 261 -18.67 -17.16 -16.02
CA LYS A 261 -18.06 -16.57 -17.21
C LYS A 261 -16.82 -17.34 -17.59
N GLU A 262 -16.71 -17.68 -18.87
CA GLU A 262 -15.57 -18.42 -19.41
C GLU A 262 -14.25 -17.66 -19.21
N GLY A 263 -13.22 -18.38 -18.78
CA GLY A 263 -11.91 -17.80 -18.47
C GLY A 263 -11.89 -16.98 -17.18
N PHE A 264 -12.81 -17.24 -16.24
CA PHE A 264 -12.82 -16.69 -14.89
C PHE A 264 -13.09 -17.80 -13.88
N LEU A 265 -12.61 -17.60 -12.65
CA LEU A 265 -12.96 -18.47 -11.52
C LEU A 265 -14.10 -17.84 -10.72
N GLN A 266 -15.15 -18.60 -10.48
CA GLN A 266 -16.24 -18.20 -9.60
C GLN A 266 -16.13 -18.96 -8.27
N GLY A 267 -16.14 -18.24 -7.16
CA GLY A 267 -16.19 -18.84 -5.82
C GLY A 267 -15.47 -18.03 -4.74
N ASP A 268 -15.44 -18.60 -3.54
CA ASP A 268 -14.69 -18.04 -2.42
C ASP A 268 -13.18 -18.18 -2.68
N LEU A 269 -12.49 -17.03 -2.69
CA LEU A 269 -11.05 -16.96 -2.98
C LEU A 269 -10.21 -17.76 -1.98
N VAL A 270 -10.62 -17.81 -0.70
CA VAL A 270 -9.92 -18.60 0.32
C VAL A 270 -10.05 -20.10 0.02
N GLU A 271 -11.23 -20.57 -0.34
CA GLU A 271 -11.46 -21.97 -0.71
C GLU A 271 -10.75 -22.36 -2.01
N LEU A 272 -10.69 -21.46 -2.99
CA LEU A 272 -9.93 -21.68 -4.23
C LEU A 272 -8.43 -21.82 -3.94
N LEU A 273 -7.87 -20.95 -3.09
CA LEU A 273 -6.46 -21.03 -2.69
C LEU A 273 -6.14 -22.28 -1.86
N LYS A 274 -7.07 -22.76 -1.03
CA LYS A 274 -6.91 -24.04 -0.33
C LYS A 274 -6.72 -25.21 -1.29
N LYS A 275 -7.39 -25.17 -2.45
CA LYS A 275 -7.33 -26.20 -3.49
C LYS A 275 -6.21 -25.99 -4.51
N HIS A 276 -5.65 -24.78 -4.58
CA HIS A 276 -4.56 -24.47 -5.50
C HIS A 276 -3.25 -25.10 -5.00
N GLU A 277 -2.61 -25.87 -5.88
CA GLU A 277 -1.35 -26.57 -5.60
C GLU A 277 -0.16 -25.79 -6.16
N PHE A 278 0.86 -25.61 -5.33
CA PHE A 278 2.10 -24.88 -5.64
C PHE A 278 3.23 -25.32 -4.70
N ASP A 279 4.48 -24.99 -5.03
CA ASP A 279 5.63 -25.35 -4.18
C ASP A 279 5.68 -24.49 -2.91
N LEU A 280 5.22 -25.05 -1.79
CA LEU A 280 5.16 -24.38 -0.49
C LEU A 280 6.53 -23.92 0.05
N LYS A 281 7.63 -24.55 -0.40
CA LYS A 281 8.99 -24.24 0.07
C LYS A 281 9.65 -23.17 -0.79
N ASN A 282 9.41 -23.19 -2.09
CA ASN A 282 10.05 -22.31 -3.07
C ASN A 282 9.09 -21.25 -3.66
N THR A 283 8.00 -20.94 -2.94
CA THR A 283 7.08 -19.86 -3.33
C THR A 283 7.09 -18.75 -2.30
N THR A 284 7.29 -17.52 -2.76
CA THR A 284 7.02 -16.29 -2.00
C THR A 284 5.59 -15.83 -2.25
N VAL A 285 4.84 -15.57 -1.18
CA VAL A 285 3.43 -15.18 -1.23
C VAL A 285 3.26 -13.72 -0.84
N MET A 286 2.57 -12.94 -1.66
CA MET A 286 2.28 -11.53 -1.40
C MET A 286 0.77 -11.27 -1.44
N VAL A 287 0.21 -10.75 -0.35
CA VAL A 287 -1.24 -10.59 -0.19
C VAL A 287 -1.61 -9.13 0.05
N CYS A 288 -2.42 -8.53 -0.83
CA CYS A 288 -2.76 -7.12 -0.79
C CYS A 288 -4.27 -6.87 -0.88
N GLY A 289 -4.78 -5.89 -0.12
CA GLY A 289 -6.17 -5.43 -0.22
C GLY A 289 -6.87 -5.25 1.12
N ASP A 290 -8.15 -5.63 1.18
CA ASP A 290 -8.99 -5.46 2.37
C ASP A 290 -8.39 -6.16 3.62
N PRO A 291 -8.32 -5.49 4.79
CA PRO A 291 -7.66 -6.04 5.98
C PRO A 291 -8.17 -7.41 6.45
N ASP A 292 -9.49 -7.62 6.43
CA ASP A 292 -10.08 -8.89 6.89
C ASP A 292 -9.76 -10.01 5.92
N MET A 293 -9.83 -9.72 4.62
CA MET A 293 -9.48 -10.68 3.59
C MET A 293 -7.98 -11.01 3.59
N VAL A 294 -7.10 -9.99 3.67
CA VAL A 294 -5.65 -10.17 3.80
C VAL A 294 -5.32 -11.06 4.99
N LYS A 295 -5.93 -10.83 6.16
CA LYS A 295 -5.74 -11.66 7.34
C LYS A 295 -6.10 -13.13 7.09
N LYS A 296 -7.28 -13.40 6.50
CA LYS A 296 -7.75 -14.77 6.20
C LYS A 296 -6.84 -15.47 5.20
N LEU A 297 -6.45 -14.78 4.13
CA LEU A 297 -5.58 -15.31 3.08
C LEU A 297 -4.19 -15.64 3.62
N LYS A 298 -3.57 -14.75 4.40
CA LYS A 298 -2.28 -15.01 5.08
C LYS A 298 -2.35 -16.23 5.99
N GLN A 299 -3.41 -16.32 6.80
CA GLN A 299 -3.61 -17.48 7.68
C GLN A 299 -3.75 -18.76 6.86
N THR A 300 -4.47 -18.71 5.74
CA THR A 300 -4.68 -19.86 4.87
C THR A 300 -3.38 -20.38 4.28
N VAL A 301 -2.56 -19.52 3.68
CA VAL A 301 -1.28 -19.95 3.09
C VAL A 301 -0.26 -20.40 4.14
N PHE A 302 -0.28 -19.77 5.33
CA PHE A 302 0.54 -20.23 6.46
C PHE A 302 0.14 -21.64 6.92
N LEU A 303 -1.17 -21.89 7.07
CA LEU A 303 -1.70 -23.21 7.45
C LEU A 303 -1.48 -24.28 6.37
N LYS A 304 -1.38 -23.90 5.09
CA LYS A 304 -0.94 -24.82 4.03
C LYS A 304 0.54 -25.22 4.16
N GLY A 305 1.35 -24.47 4.90
CA GLY A 305 2.75 -24.80 5.17
C GLY A 305 3.77 -23.80 4.62
N VAL A 306 3.34 -22.65 4.07
CA VAL A 306 4.28 -21.59 3.64
C VAL A 306 4.93 -20.96 4.88
N SER A 307 6.26 -20.84 4.85
CA SER A 307 7.02 -20.17 5.91
C SER A 307 6.56 -18.73 6.10
N SER A 308 6.39 -18.28 7.35
CA SER A 308 6.03 -16.89 7.66
C SER A 308 7.04 -15.87 7.12
N LYS A 309 8.30 -16.27 6.91
CA LYS A 309 9.34 -15.43 6.29
C LYS A 309 9.14 -15.20 4.79
N LYS A 310 8.32 -16.03 4.13
CA LYS A 310 7.97 -15.95 2.70
C LYS A 310 6.55 -15.41 2.49
N ILE A 311 5.87 -14.93 3.53
CA ILE A 311 4.52 -14.36 3.44
C ILE A 311 4.58 -12.85 3.73
N PHE A 312 4.42 -12.06 2.68
CA PHE A 312 4.35 -10.62 2.72
C PHE A 312 2.90 -10.16 2.55
N SER A 313 2.57 -9.00 3.11
CA SER A 313 1.22 -8.47 2.96
C SER A 313 1.13 -6.97 3.14
N ASP A 314 0.18 -6.38 2.43
CA ASP A 314 -0.22 -4.98 2.61
C ASP A 314 -1.74 -4.87 2.81
N ALA A 315 -2.15 -4.34 3.96
CA ALA A 315 -3.56 -4.23 4.34
C ALA A 315 -4.03 -2.78 4.22
N PHE A 316 -5.05 -2.55 3.40
CA PHE A 316 -5.54 -1.21 3.07
C PHE A 316 -6.55 -0.74 4.12
N VAL A 317 -6.04 -0.18 5.21
CA VAL A 317 -6.86 0.30 6.32
C VAL A 317 -7.43 1.68 6.03
N SER A 318 -8.75 1.77 5.89
CA SER A 318 -9.46 3.03 5.91
C SER A 318 -9.70 3.48 7.35
N ASN A 319 -9.51 4.77 7.62
CA ASN A 319 -9.90 5.37 8.88
C ASN A 319 -11.43 5.40 8.95
N LYS A 320 -12.06 4.36 9.52
CA LYS A 320 -13.47 4.44 9.91
C LYS A 320 -13.49 5.41 11.09
N LYS A 321 -14.03 6.62 10.90
CA LYS A 321 -14.43 7.43 12.05
C LYS A 321 -15.36 6.52 12.89
N VAL A 322 -14.90 6.14 14.07
CA VAL A 322 -15.78 5.64 15.13
C VAL A 322 -16.65 6.81 15.56
#